data_AF-A0A5J4PD51-F1
#
_entry.id   AF-A0A5J4PD51-F1
#
_cell.length_a   1.000
_cell.length_b   1.000
_cell.length_c   1.000
_cell.angle_alpha   90.00
_cell.angle_beta   90.00
_cell.angle_gamma   90.00
#
_symmetry.space_group_name_H-M   'P 1'
#
loop_
_entity.id
_entity.type
_entity.pdbx_description
1 polymer ?
#
loop_
_entity_poly.entity_id
_entity_poly.type
_entity_poly.pdbx_seq_one_letter_code
_entity_poly.pdbx_strand_id
1 'polypeptide(L)' 'MYNYLIVGSGLYGSMFAYKAKRTGKKCLVIDKRPHIGGNMYCENLEGINV' A
#
# COMPACT_ATOMS: atom_id res chain seq x y z
N MET A 1 -19.14 0.08 -2.26
CA MET A 1 -18.83 -0.80 -1.11
C MET A 1 -17.51 -1.51 -1.37
N TYR A 2 -16.67 -1.66 -0.34
CA TYR A 2 -15.39 -2.40 -0.40
C TYR A 2 -15.54 -3.75 0.29
N ASN A 3 -14.75 -4.74 -0.13
CA ASN A 3 -14.69 -6.05 0.52
C ASN A 3 -13.71 -6.06 1.70
N TYR A 4 -12.65 -5.26 1.62
CA TYR A 4 -11.64 -5.14 2.67
C TYR A 4 -11.32 -3.67 2.96
N LEU A 5 -11.20 -3.35 4.25
CA LEU A 5 -10.50 -2.17 4.75
C LEU A 5 -9.14 -2.62 5.27
N ILE A 6 -8.06 -2.03 4.77
CA ILE A 6 -6.68 -2.37 5.12
C ILE A 6 -6.05 -1.12 5.71
N VAL A 7 -5.54 -1.22 6.94
CA VAL A 7 -4.88 -0.12 7.64
C VAL A 7 -3.36 -0.35 7.58
N GLY A 8 -2.65 0.55 6.91
CA GLY A 8 -1.23 0.48 6.63
C GLY A 8 -0.93 0.01 5.20
N SER A 9 -0.16 0.80 4.48
CA SER A 9 0.30 0.58 3.10
C SER A 9 1.73 0.01 3.01
N GLY A 10 2.22 -0.57 4.11
CA GLY A 10 3.49 -1.29 4.14
C GLY A 10 3.47 -2.59 3.33
N LEU A 11 4.60 -3.31 3.30
CA LEU A 11 4.80 -4.53 2.51
C LEU A 11 3.61 -5.50 2.60
N TYR A 12 3.19 -5.83 3.82
CA TYR A 12 2.14 -6.82 4.04
C TYR A 12 0.77 -6.35 3.53
N GLY A 13 0.34 -5.15 3.94
CA GLY A 13 -0.96 -4.59 3.54
C GLY A 13 -1.06 -4.43 2.03
N SER A 14 0.01 -3.96 1.39
CA SER A 14 0.12 -3.82 -0.06
C SER A 14 0.08 -5.16 -0.78
N MET A 15 0.78 -6.19 -0.29
CA MET A 15 0.74 -7.53 -0.89
C MET A 15 -0.60 -8.23 -0.73
N PHE A 16 -1.27 -8.06 0.42
CA PHE A 16 -2.62 -8.57 0.61
C PHE A 16 -3.61 -7.87 -0.33
N ALA A 17 -3.58 -6.53 -0.40
CA ALA A 17 -4.42 -5.76 -1.31
C ALA A 17 -4.21 -6.18 -2.78
N TYR A 18 -2.96 -6.40 -3.18
CA TYR A 18 -2.60 -6.90 -4.51
C TYR A 18 -3.23 -8.27 -4.80
N LYS A 19 -3.07 -9.24 -3.89
CA LYS A 19 -3.65 -10.59 -4.05
C LYS A 19 -5.18 -10.57 -4.05
N ALA A 20 -5.79 -9.81 -3.13
CA ALA A 20 -7.24 -9.67 -3.04
C ALA A 20 -7.84 -9.02 -4.30
N LYS A 21 -7.18 -7.99 -4.85
CA LYS A 21 -7.60 -7.37 -6.10
C LYS A 21 -7.57 -8.36 -7.27
N ARG A 22 -6.56 -9.24 -7.34
CA ARG A 22 -6.46 -10.29 -8.37
C ARG A 22 -7.57 -11.34 -8.28
N THR A 23 -8.21 -11.50 -7.13
CA THR A 23 -9.38 -12.37 -6.95
C THR A 23 -10.71 -11.62 -7.04
N GLY A 24 -10.71 -10.40 -7.60
CA GLY A 24 -11.92 -9.61 -7.85
C GLY A 24 -12.45 -8.85 -6.63
N LYS A 25 -11.70 -8.80 -5.53
CA LYS A 25 -12.13 -8.09 -4.31
C LYS A 25 -11.71 -6.63 -4.36
N LYS A 26 -12.60 -5.73 -3.95
CA LYS A 26 -12.33 -4.29 -3.81
C LYS A 26 -11.73 -4.02 -2.43
N CYS A 27 -10.56 -3.38 -2.39
CA CYS A 27 -9.86 -3.01 -1.17
C CYS A 27 -9.82 -1.48 -1.01
N LEU A 28 -10.11 -0.99 0.19
CA LEU A 28 -9.79 0.37 0.62
C LEU A 28 -8.55 0.27 1.51
N VAL A 29 -7.44 0.87 1.07
CA VAL A 29 -6.19 0.93 1.84
C VAL A 29 -6.06 2.34 2.39
N ILE A 30 -5.86 2.47 3.69
CA ILE A 30 -5.59 3.75 4.35
C ILE A 30 -4.22 3.70 5.03
N ASP A 31 -3.48 4.79 4.96
CA ASP A 31 -2.23 4.97 5.69
C ASP A 31 -2.27 6.33 6.40
N LYS A 32 -1.63 6.42 7.57
CA LYS A 32 -1.50 7.69 8.29
C LYS A 32 -0.39 8.57 7.71
N ARG A 33 0.57 7.97 7.02
CA ARG A 33 1.72 8.66 6.43
C ARG A 33 1.29 9.28 5.09
N PRO A 34 1.92 10.38 4.66
CA PRO A 34 1.64 11.00 3.37
C PRO A 34 2.21 10.21 2.17
N HIS A 35 2.86 9.08 2.41
CA HIS A 35 3.46 8.21 1.40
C HIS A 35 3.04 6.75 1.60
N ILE A 36 3.17 5.96 0.53
CA ILE A 36 2.94 4.51 0.54
C ILE A 36 4.22 3.73 0.80
N GLY A 37 4.12 2.43 1.10
CA GLY A 37 5.28 1.52 1.23
C GLY A 37 5.73 1.28 2.67
N GLY A 38 5.16 2.00 3.65
CA GLY A 38 5.52 1.85 5.04
C GLY A 38 7.00 2.19 5.28
N ASN A 39 7.73 1.32 5.96
CA ASN A 39 9.17 1.55 6.23
C ASN A 39 10.07 1.24 5.03
N MET A 40 9.52 0.75 3.92
CA MET A 40 10.26 0.53 2.66
C MET A 40 9.98 1.63 1.64
N TYR A 41 9.33 2.71 2.06
CA TYR A 41 9.19 3.89 1.22
C TYR A 41 10.59 4.43 0.91
N CYS A 42 10.84 4.72 -0.35
CA CYS A 42 12.01 5.46 -0.79
C CYS A 42 11.59 6.83 -1.31
N GLU A 43 12.29 7.88 -0.89
CA GLU A 43 12.14 9.22 -1.42
C GLU A 43 13.05 9.40 -2.64
N ASN A 44 12.59 10.15 -3.65
CA ASN A 44 13.43 10.47 -4.79
C ASN A 44 14.27 11.71 -4.47
N LEU A 45 15.58 11.53 -4.30
CA LEU A 45 16.55 12.58 -4.05
C LEU A 45 17.55 12.62 -5.20
N GLU A 46 17.64 13.74 -5.91
CA GLU A 46 18.57 13.93 -7.04
C GLU A 46 18.48 12.81 -8.10
N GLY A 47 17.28 12.28 -8.35
CA GLY A 47 17.03 11.20 -9.30
C GLY A 47 17.29 9.79 -8.76
N ILE A 48 17.65 9.64 -7.49
CA ILE A 48 17.90 8.34 -6.84
C ILE A 48 16.80 8.06 -5.81
N ASN A 49 16.22 6.85 -5.85
CA ASN A 49 15.27 6.42 -4.82
C ASN A 49 16.04 5.82 -3.64
N VAL A 50 16.00 6.49 -2.49
CA VAL A 50 16.63 6.05 -1.23
C VAL A 50 15.62 5.89 -0.11
#